data_AF-A0A7I8BU29-F1
#
_entry.id   AF-A0A7I8BU29-F1
#
_cell.length_a   1.000
_cell.length_b   1.000
_cell.length_c   1.000
_cell.angle_alpha   90.00
_cell.angle_beta   90.00
_cell.angle_gamma   90.00
#
_symmetry.space_group_name_H-M   'P 1'
#
loop_
_entity.id
_entity.type
_entity.pdbx_description
1 polymer ?
#
loop_
_entity_poly.entity_id
_entity_poly.type
_entity_poly.pdbx_seq_one_letter_code
_entity_poly.pdbx_strand_id
1 'polypeptide(L)' 'MPLKRGTSKETIGHNIKVEKKAGKSQKQSVAIALNQARKSGAKIPKKHS' A
#
# COMPACT_ATOMS: atom_id res chain seq x y z
N MET A 1 -3.73 12.15 -4.07
CA MET A 1 -3.24 11.48 -5.30
C MET A 1 -3.96 10.14 -5.46
N PRO A 2 -4.27 9.70 -6.69
CA PRO A 2 -4.89 8.40 -6.89
C PRO A 2 -3.87 7.27 -6.68
N LEU A 3 -4.19 6.33 -5.80
CA LEU A 3 -3.40 5.11 -5.62
C LEU A 3 -3.66 4.16 -6.78
N LYS A 4 -2.61 3.53 -7.30
CA LYS A 4 -2.74 2.49 -8.32
C LYS A 4 -3.39 1.24 -7.73
N ARG A 5 -4.30 0.63 -8.49
CA ARG A 5 -4.91 -0.66 -8.16
C ARG A 5 -4.02 -1.78 -8.67
N GLY A 6 -3.88 -2.83 -7.87
CA GLY A 6 -3.01 -3.95 -8.20
C GLY A 6 -2.35 -4.57 -6.97
N THR A 7 -1.87 -5.78 -7.15
CA THR A 7 -1.27 -6.62 -6.09
C THR A 7 0.24 -6.79 -6.27
N SER A 8 0.79 -6.34 -7.40
CA SER A 8 2.20 -6.45 -7.73
C SER A 8 3.08 -5.58 -6.82
N LYS A 9 4.30 -6.05 -6.56
CA LYS A 9 5.29 -5.33 -5.72
C LYS A 9 5.56 -3.92 -6.24
N GLU A 10 5.56 -3.72 -7.55
CA GLU A 10 5.73 -2.42 -8.20
C GLU A 10 4.59 -1.45 -7.87
N THR A 11 3.35 -1.93 -7.90
CA THR A 11 2.16 -1.15 -7.55
C THR A 11 2.20 -0.73 -6.09
N ILE A 12 2.55 -1.65 -5.20
CA ILE A 12 2.68 -1.39 -3.77
C ILE A 12 3.80 -0.37 -3.51
N GLY A 13 4.97 -0.55 -4.13
CA GLY A 13 6.10 0.37 -4.02
C GLY A 13 5.79 1.77 -4.56
N HIS A 14 5.06 1.86 -5.67
CA HIS A 14 4.58 3.14 -6.21
C HIS A 14 3.66 3.85 -5.22
N ASN A 15 2.67 3.14 -4.67
CA ASN A 15 1.72 3.69 -3.70
C ASN A 15 2.42 4.16 -2.41
N ILE A 16 3.43 3.42 -1.93
CA ILE A 16 4.24 3.87 -0.78
C ILE A 16 4.96 5.19 -1.08
N LYS A 17 5.61 5.31 -2.26
CA LYS A 17 6.30 6.55 -2.65
C LYS A 17 5.35 7.74 -2.77
N VAL A 18 4.16 7.50 -3.31
CA VAL A 18 3.10 8.51 -3.43
C VAL A 18 2.66 9.02 -2.05
N GLU A 19 2.38 8.12 -1.11
CA GLU A 19 1.92 8.50 0.23
C GLU A 19 3.02 9.19 1.06
N LYS A 20 4.28 8.78 0.89
CA LYS A 20 5.43 9.47 1.48
C LYS A 20 5.58 10.90 0.94
N LYS A 21 5.44 11.08 -0.38
CA LYS A 21 5.45 12.41 -1.01
C LYS A 21 4.28 13.27 -0.54
N ALA A 22 3.16 12.65 -0.17
CA ALA A 22 2.02 13.30 0.46
C ALA A 22 2.23 13.62 1.96
N GLY A 23 3.43 13.37 2.52
CA GLY A 23 3.79 13.72 3.90
C GLY A 23 3.43 12.67 4.95
N LYS A 24 2.97 11.47 4.55
CA LYS A 24 2.65 10.40 5.52
C LYS A 24 3.90 9.70 6.01
N SER A 25 3.86 9.24 7.25
CA SER A 25 4.94 8.41 7.82
C SER A 25 5.15 7.14 6.99
N GLN A 26 6.37 6.59 7.01
CA GLN A 26 6.69 5.35 6.29
C GLN A 26 5.73 4.21 6.68
N LYS A 27 5.47 4.05 7.98
CA LYS A 27 4.56 3.02 8.51
C LYS A 27 3.14 3.18 7.97
N GLN A 28 2.62 4.41 7.97
CA GLN A 28 1.28 4.71 7.46
C GLN A 28 1.20 4.51 5.94
N SER A 29 2.23 4.93 5.21
CA SER A 29 2.33 4.74 3.76
C SER A 29 2.30 3.25 3.38
N VAL A 30 3.05 2.42 4.11
CA VAL A 30 3.03 0.95 3.94
C VAL A 30 1.66 0.38 4.27
N ALA A 31 1.04 0.80 5.38
CA ALA A 31 -0.28 0.33 5.77
C ALA A 31 -1.34 0.63 4.71
N ILE A 32 -1.34 1.84 4.14
CA ILE A 32 -2.28 2.27 3.11
C ILE A 32 -2.04 1.50 1.81
N ALA A 33 -0.79 1.36 1.38
CA ALA A 33 -0.45 0.62 0.17
C ALA A 33 -0.87 -0.87 0.26
N LEU A 34 -0.63 -1.51 1.41
CA LEU A 34 -1.05 -2.89 1.65
C LEU A 34 -2.58 -3.02 1.77
N ASN A 35 -3.26 -2.04 2.34
CA ASN A 35 -4.73 -1.99 2.37
C ASN A 35 -5.30 -1.90 0.95
N GLN A 36 -4.74 -1.02 0.11
CA GLN A 36 -5.13 -0.89 -1.29
C GLN A 36 -4.87 -2.16 -2.11
N ALA A 37 -3.76 -2.86 -1.83
CA ALA A 37 -3.47 -4.15 -2.44
C ALA A 37 -4.51 -5.21 -2.03
N ARG A 38 -4.91 -5.27 -0.75
CA ARG A 38 -5.97 -6.18 -0.29
C ARG A 38 -7.31 -5.89 -0.96
N LYS A 39 -7.70 -4.61 -1.07
CA LYS A 39 -8.89 -4.18 -1.83
C LYS A 39 -8.83 -4.59 -3.31
N SER A 40 -7.62 -4.74 -3.85
CA SER A 40 -7.38 -5.20 -5.22
C SER A 40 -7.25 -6.74 -5.33
N GLY A 41 -7.54 -7.50 -4.27
CA GLY A 41 -7.52 -8.96 -4.26
C GLY A 41 -6.21 -9.60 -3.77
N ALA A 42 -5.28 -8.83 -3.22
CA ALA A 42 -4.06 -9.40 -2.65
C ALA A 42 -4.37 -10.22 -1.39
N LYS A 43 -4.02 -11.51 -1.42
CA LYS A 43 -4.10 -12.41 -0.25
C LYS A 43 -2.89 -12.19 0.66
N ILE A 44 -2.89 -11.09 1.40
CA ILE A 44 -1.83 -10.76 2.35
C ILE A 44 -2.26 -11.24 3.73
N PRO A 45 -1.64 -12.29 4.30
CA PRO A 45 -2.00 -12.80 5.61
C PRO A 45 -1.89 -11.67 6.64
N LYS A 46 -2.94 -11.48 7.44
CA LYS A 46 -2.84 -10.62 8.63
C LYS A 46 -2.05 -11.40 9.66
N LYS A 47 -0.89 -10.88 10.04
CA LYS A 47 -0.23 -11.36 11.25
C LYS A 47 -1.09 -10.88 12.41
N HIS A 48 -1.90 -11.77 12.97
CA HIS A 48 -2.49 -11.56 14.28
C HIS A 48 -1.35 -11.71 15.27
N SER A 49 -0.96 -10.57 15.86
CA SER A 49 -0.06 -10.51 17.00
C SER A 49 -0.87 -10.58 18.28
#